data_AF-A0A2T6EB01-F1
#
_entry.id   AF-A0A2T6EB01-F1
#
_cell.length_a   1.000
_cell.length_b   1.000
_cell.length_c   1.000
_cell.angle_alpha   90.00
_cell.angle_beta   90.00
_cell.angle_gamma   90.00
#
_symmetry.space_group_name_H-M   'P 1'
#
loop_
_entity.id
_entity.type
_entity.pdbx_description
1 polymer ?
#
loop_
_entity_poly.entity_id
_entity_poly.type
_entity_poly.pdbx_seq_one_letter_code
_entity_poly.pdbx_strand_id
1 'polypeptide(L)'
;MPGGNVDTAETSDRRHWHVDKSVSVGHILTTLLIAVSAFSWGSAVDQRVASNAQAIQYLSESINDTNSRFDTYRSDIRQDLRDINAKLDRIIESQGQ
;
A
#
# COMPACT_ATOMS: atom_id res chain seq x y z
N MET A 1 -20.71 -86.52 21.38
CA MET A 1 -19.70 -85.54 21.86
C MET A 1 -20.07 -84.16 21.33
N PRO A 2 -19.94 -83.09 22.13
CA PRO A 2 -20.49 -81.77 21.84
C PRO A 2 -19.47 -80.78 21.22
N GLY A 3 -19.99 -79.78 20.50
CA GLY A 3 -19.38 -78.47 20.26
C GLY A 3 -18.56 -78.36 18.98
N GLY A 4 -18.76 -77.41 18.07
CA GLY A 4 -19.65 -76.25 18.00
C GLY A 4 -19.32 -75.51 16.69
N ASN A 5 -20.35 -75.05 15.98
CA ASN A 5 -20.20 -74.30 14.72
C ASN A 5 -20.15 -72.78 14.97
N VAL A 6 -19.66 -72.09 13.93
CA VAL A 6 -19.96 -70.72 13.48
C VAL A 6 -18.94 -69.64 13.85
N ASP A 7 -18.13 -69.33 12.83
CA ASP A 7 -17.83 -68.00 12.28
C ASP A 7 -17.87 -66.80 13.23
N THR A 8 -16.70 -66.23 13.50
CA THR A 8 -16.60 -64.80 13.81
C THR A 8 -15.87 -64.10 12.67
N ALA A 9 -16.72 -63.60 11.78
CA ALA A 9 -16.65 -62.35 11.04
C ALA A 9 -15.40 -61.48 11.23
N GLU A 10 -14.90 -61.02 10.08
CA GLU A 10 -14.27 -59.71 9.87
C GLU A 10 -13.38 -59.22 11.01
N THR A 11 -12.09 -59.53 10.91
CA THR A 11 -11.09 -58.63 11.48
C THR A 11 -11.19 -57.31 10.74
N SER A 12 -11.98 -56.42 11.33
CA SER A 12 -12.23 -55.07 10.89
C SER A 12 -10.95 -54.43 10.38
N ASP A 13 -11.01 -54.09 9.11
CA ASP A 13 -10.10 -53.28 8.32
C ASP A 13 -9.69 -52.03 9.09
N ARG A 14 -8.65 -52.18 9.91
CA ARG A 14 -7.90 -51.10 10.53
C ARG A 14 -7.06 -50.45 9.44
N ARG A 15 -7.73 -49.72 8.55
CA ARG A 15 -7.17 -48.61 7.76
C ARG A 15 -6.66 -47.55 8.74
N HIS A 16 -5.59 -47.88 9.45
CA HIS A 16 -4.72 -46.91 10.07
C HIS A 16 -4.15 -46.12 8.91
N TRP A 17 -4.56 -44.87 8.82
CA TRP A 17 -3.85 -43.85 8.08
C TRP A 17 -2.42 -43.80 8.66
N HIS A 18 -1.51 -44.61 8.11
CA HIS A 18 -0.08 -44.42 8.30
C HIS A 18 0.31 -43.20 7.47
N VAL A 19 -0.06 -42.01 7.94
CA VAL A 19 0.71 -40.82 7.56
C VAL A 19 2.06 -41.05 8.20
N ASP A 20 3.02 -41.42 7.36
CA ASP A 20 4.39 -41.64 7.76
C ASP A 20 4.83 -40.52 8.69
N LYS A 21 5.47 -40.94 9.78
CA LYS A 21 6.09 -40.09 10.81
C LYS A 21 7.17 -39.14 10.23
N SER A 22 7.38 -39.13 8.90
CA SER A 22 8.33 -38.33 8.15
C SER A 22 7.81 -36.92 7.84
N VAL A 23 6.52 -36.73 7.52
CA VAL A 23 5.91 -35.39 7.52
C VAL A 23 5.29 -35.15 8.89
N SER A 24 6.19 -34.87 9.85
CA SER A 24 5.84 -34.53 11.22
C SER A 24 4.73 -33.47 11.27
N VAL A 25 3.79 -33.59 12.21
CA VAL A 25 2.79 -32.57 12.56
C VAL A 25 3.43 -31.17 12.72
N GLY A 26 4.71 -31.13 13.12
CA GLY A 26 5.50 -29.91 13.15
C GLY A 26 5.64 -29.20 11.80
N HIS A 27 5.77 -29.91 10.68
CA HIS A 27 5.83 -29.31 9.33
C HIS A 27 4.50 -28.68 8.93
N ILE A 28 3.38 -29.36 9.20
CA ILE A 28 2.05 -28.79 8.92
C ILE A 28 1.87 -27.51 9.71
N LEU A 29 2.27 -27.52 10.99
CA LEU A 29 2.19 -26.35 11.85
C LEU A 29 3.12 -25.21 11.38
N THR A 30 4.36 -25.49 11.00
CA THR A 30 5.28 -24.46 10.50
C THR A 30 4.85 -23.92 9.15
N THR A 31 4.39 -24.75 8.22
CA THR A 31 3.81 -24.31 6.94
C THR A 31 2.58 -23.44 7.18
N LEU A 32 1.70 -23.81 8.12
CA LEU A 32 0.55 -22.99 8.50
C LEU A 32 0.99 -21.63 9.07
N LEU A 33 1.97 -21.62 9.97
CA LEU A 33 2.52 -20.39 10.54
C LEU A 33 3.13 -19.49 9.46
N ILE A 34 3.88 -20.07 8.52
CA ILE A 34 4.44 -19.33 7.38
C ILE A 34 3.32 -18.75 6.53
N ALA A 35 2.28 -19.52 6.22
CA ALA A 35 1.14 -19.05 5.44
C ALA A 35 0.40 -17.89 6.13
N VAL A 36 0.13 -18.00 7.42
CA VAL A 36 -0.51 -16.94 8.21
C VAL A 36 0.39 -15.70 8.28
N SER A 37 1.69 -15.89 8.48
CA SER A 37 2.66 -14.79 8.54
C SER A 37 2.77 -14.07 7.20
N ALA A 38 2.83 -14.81 6.09
CA ALA A 38 2.86 -14.27 4.75
C ALA A 38 1.58 -13.50 4.43
N PHE A 39 0.42 -14.02 4.82
CA PHE A 39 -0.86 -13.33 4.64
C PHE A 39 -0.93 -12.03 5.45
N SER A 40 -0.55 -12.08 6.73
CA SER A 40 -0.52 -10.90 7.59
C SER A 40 0.46 -9.84 7.07
N TRP A 41 1.65 -10.25 6.60
CA TRP A 41 2.63 -9.36 6.01
C TRP A 41 2.11 -8.74 4.70
N GLY A 42 1.51 -9.55 3.82
CA GLY A 42 0.92 -9.08 2.57
C GLY A 42 -0.18 -8.04 2.80
N SER A 43 -1.07 -8.27 3.76
CA SER A 43 -2.11 -7.30 4.14
C SER A 43 -1.51 -5.99 4.68
N ALA A 44 -0.46 -6.06 5.50
CA ALA A 44 0.20 -4.86 6.02
C ALA A 44 0.93 -4.08 4.92
N VAL A 45 1.52 -4.78 3.94
CA VAL A 45 2.15 -4.15 2.77
C VAL A 45 1.12 -3.41 1.95
N ASP A 46 -0.02 -4.03 1.64
CA ASP A 46 -1.09 -3.40 0.86
C ASP A 46 -1.59 -2.11 1.53
N GLN A 47 -1.81 -2.14 2.85
CA GLN A 47 -2.23 -0.96 3.61
C GLN A 47 -1.17 0.17 3.59
N ARG A 48 0.11 -0.18 3.69
CA ARG A 48 1.21 0.80 3.61
C ARG A 48 1.31 1.40 2.21
N VAL A 49 1.13 0.59 1.17
CA VAL A 49 1.12 1.07 -0.22
C VAL A 49 -0.06 2.02 -0.44
N ALA A 50 -1.25 1.66 0.01
CA ALA A 50 -2.43 2.52 -0.08
C ALA A 50 -2.23 3.87 0.64
N SER A 51 -1.70 3.85 1.86
CA SER A 51 -1.38 5.07 2.62
C SER A 51 -0.33 5.93 1.92
N ASN A 52 0.72 5.31 1.37
CA ASN A 52 1.76 6.03 0.65
C ASN A 52 1.22 6.63 -0.66
N ALA A 53 0.38 5.90 -1.39
CA ALA A 53 -0.25 6.38 -2.62
C ALA A 53 -1.10 7.63 -2.34
N GLN A 54 -1.88 7.64 -1.25
CA GLN A 54 -2.64 8.81 -0.81
C GLN A 54 -1.73 9.99 -0.46
N ALA A 55 -0.65 9.76 0.28
CA ALA A 55 0.29 10.81 0.65
C ALA A 55 0.99 11.42 -0.59
N ILE A 56 1.37 10.59 -1.56
CA ILE A 56 1.96 11.03 -2.83
C ILE A 56 0.95 11.87 -3.62
N GLN A 57 -0.30 11.43 -3.70
CA GLN A 57 -1.34 12.18 -4.39
C GLN A 57 -1.54 13.56 -3.79
N TYR A 58 -1.69 13.64 -2.47
CA TYR A 58 -1.81 14.93 -1.76
C TYR A 58 -0.60 15.83 -2.00
N LEU A 59 0.62 15.28 -1.92
CA LEU A 59 1.84 16.05 -2.16
C LEU A 59 1.89 16.57 -3.59
N SER A 60 1.51 15.75 -4.57
CA SER A 60 1.46 16.15 -5.98
C SER A 60 0.45 17.29 -6.20
N GLU A 61 -0.72 17.22 -5.58
CA GLU A 61 -1.74 18.27 -5.65
C GLU A 61 -1.24 19.57 -5.01
N SER A 62 -0.59 19.48 -3.85
CA SER A 62 -0.01 20.64 -3.15
C SER A 62 1.10 21.31 -3.96
N ILE A 63 1.96 20.54 -4.62
CA ILE A 63 3.01 21.08 -5.52
C ILE A 63 2.37 21.79 -6.71
N ASN A 64 1.34 21.21 -7.31
CA ASN A 64 0.65 21.82 -8.44
C ASN A 64 -0.04 23.14 -8.05
N ASP A 65 -0.72 23.18 -6.91
CA ASP A 65 -1.31 24.43 -6.37
C ASP A 65 -0.21 25.48 -6.10
N THR A 66 0.89 25.08 -5.48
CA THR A 66 2.02 25.99 -5.19
C THR A 66 2.62 26.56 -6.47
N ASN A 67 2.84 25.74 -7.50
CA ASN A 67 3.35 26.19 -8.78
C ASN A 67 2.38 27.15 -9.48
N SER A 68 1.08 26.84 -9.48
CA SER A 68 0.07 27.73 -10.07
C SER A 68 0.01 29.09 -9.38
N ARG A 69 0.10 29.11 -8.04
CA ARG A 69 0.21 30.36 -7.27
C ARG A 69 1.49 31.11 -7.61
N PHE A 70 2.62 30.42 -7.73
CA PHE A 70 3.89 31.04 -8.06
C PHE A 70 3.87 31.70 -9.44
N ASP A 71 3.26 31.06 -10.43
CA ASP A 71 3.08 31.64 -11.77
C ASP A 71 2.19 32.90 -11.73
N THR A 72 1.14 32.87 -10.92
CA THR A 72 0.26 34.03 -10.70
C THR A 72 1.04 35.18 -10.06
N TYR A 73 1.75 34.93 -8.95
CA TYR A 73 2.59 35.94 -8.30
C TYR A 73 3.64 36.52 -9.26
N ARG A 74 4.24 35.68 -10.10
CA ARG A 74 5.23 36.12 -11.07
C ARG A 74 4.62 37.02 -12.15
N SER A 75 3.39 36.73 -12.57
CA SER A 75 2.63 37.59 -13.49
C SER A 75 2.33 38.94 -12.85
N ASP A 76 1.85 38.94 -11.62
CA ASP A 76 1.48 40.15 -10.87
C ASP A 76 2.70 41.04 -10.67
N ILE A 77 3.83 40.48 -10.23
CA ILE A 77 5.09 41.23 -10.08
C ILE A 77 5.54 41.86 -11.41
N ARG A 78 5.42 41.14 -12.54
CA ARG A 78 5.76 41.71 -13.85
C ARG A 78 4.83 42.87 -14.22
N GLN A 79 3.57 42.80 -13.83
CA GLN A 79 2.62 43.89 -14.06
C GLN A 79 2.95 45.10 -13.18
N ASP A 80 3.16 44.89 -11.89
CA ASP A 80 3.54 45.96 -10.95
C ASP A 80 4.83 46.66 -11.39
N LEU A 81 5.84 45.92 -11.86
CA LEU A 81 7.08 46.52 -12.38
C LEU A 81 6.85 47.39 -13.61
N ARG A 82 5.93 47.00 -14.51
CA ARG A 82 5.56 47.82 -15.67
C ARG A 82 4.85 49.09 -15.24
N ASP A 83 3.93 48.98 -14.29
CA ASP A 83 3.18 50.12 -13.76
C ASP A 83 4.08 51.09 -13.01
N ILE A 84 5.08 50.58 -12.27
CA ILE A 84 6.11 51.39 -11.62
C ILE A 84 6.94 52.14 -12.67
N ASN A 85 7.44 51.46 -13.70
CA ASN A 85 8.21 52.10 -14.77
C ASN A 85 7.40 53.21 -15.45
N ALA A 86 6.13 52.96 -15.79
CA ALA A 86 5.26 53.97 -16.39
C ALA A 86 5.02 55.18 -15.47
N LYS A 87 4.91 54.98 -14.16
CA LYS A 87 4.80 56.08 -13.18
C LYS A 87 6.10 56.87 -13.07
N LEU A 88 7.25 56.19 -13.08
CA LEU A 88 8.57 56.84 -13.04
C LEU A 88 8.80 57.70 -14.28
N ASP A 89 8.51 57.18 -15.47
CA ASP A 89 8.62 57.93 -16.73
C ASP A 89 7.77 59.20 -16.70
N ARG A 90 6.51 59.09 -16.22
CA ARG A 90 5.62 60.24 -16.07
C ARG A 90 6.14 61.30 -15.10
N ILE A 91 6.77 60.88 -13.99
CA ILE A 91 7.35 61.82 -13.02
C ILE A 91 8.57 62.52 -13.63
N ILE A 92 9.42 61.80 -14.36
CA ILE A 92 10.59 62.36 -15.05
C ILE A 92 10.15 63.41 -16.08
N GLU A 93 9.15 63.11 -16.90
CA GLU A 93 8.59 64.07 -17.86
C GLU A 93 8.03 65.33 -17.17
N SER A 94 7.40 65.17 -16.00
CA SER A 94 6.84 66.30 -15.24
C SER A 94 7.88 67.18 -14.55
N GLN A 95 9.08 66.66 -14.26
CA GLN A 95 10.19 67.43 -13.66
C GLN A 95 11.17 67.97 -14.72
N GLY A 96 11.14 67.43 -15.94
CA GLY A 96 11.97 67.88 -17.07
C GLY A 96 11.41 69.07 -17.85
N GLN A 97 10.23 69.58 -17.49
CA GLN A 97 9.65 70.86 -17.94
C GLN A 97 9.76 71.91 -16.84
#